data_AF-A0A2V6IYX8-F1
#
_entry.id   AF-A0A2V6IYX8-F1
#
_cell.length_a   1.000
_cell.length_b   1.000
_cell.length_c   1.000
_cell.angle_alpha   90.00
_cell.angle_beta   90.00
_cell.angle_gamma   90.00
#
_symmetry.space_group_name_H-M   'P 1'
#
loop_
_entity.id
_entity.type
_entity.pdbx_description
1 polymer ?
#
loop_
_entity_poly.entity_id
_entity_poly.type
_entity_poly.pdbx_seq_one_letter_code
_entity_poly.pdbx_strand_id
1 'polypeptide(L)'
;MTLLLLLTLLVTLLAAGALLSDTSFWQRTSLKPALRIGAPVVYRQQEVSTCPTADARDVHPAERGEYYYYTVINYLRVAEVMADGRIIAVARNNKRLCFRPNDSGLRKARLTERLIYRPRFPRFGDNSSASR
;
A
#
# COMPACT_ATOMS: atom_id res chain seq x y z
N MET A 1 -51.80 -15.83 25.82
CA MET A 1 -51.64 -15.30 24.44
C MET A 1 -50.58 -14.19 24.32
N THR A 2 -50.12 -13.57 25.42
CA THR A 2 -49.13 -12.48 25.40
C THR A 2 -47.67 -12.95 25.36
N LEU A 3 -47.34 -14.07 26.01
CA LEU A 3 -45.98 -14.62 26.04
C LEU A 3 -45.51 -15.14 24.67
N LEU A 4 -46.41 -15.78 23.91
CA LEU A 4 -46.13 -16.29 22.57
C LEU A 4 -45.83 -15.13 21.59
N LEU A 5 -46.57 -14.02 21.71
CA LEU A 5 -46.38 -12.80 20.91
C LEU A 5 -45.04 -12.11 21.19
N LEU A 6 -44.64 -12.04 22.47
CA LEU A 6 -43.35 -11.50 22.89
C LEU A 6 -42.18 -12.33 22.35
N LEU A 7 -42.30 -13.66 22.37
CA LEU A 7 -41.26 -14.55 21.89
C LEU A 7 -41.12 -14.49 20.37
N THR A 8 -42.23 -14.39 19.63
CA THR A 8 -42.18 -14.14 18.18
C THR A 8 -41.57 -12.79 17.84
N LEU A 9 -41.86 -11.73 18.61
CA LEU A 9 -41.33 -10.39 18.37
C LEU A 9 -39.81 -10.31 18.63
N LEU A 10 -39.33 -11.03 19.66
CA LEU A 10 -37.91 -11.13 19.97
C LEU A 10 -37.13 -11.86 18.86
N VAL A 11 -37.69 -12.97 18.33
CA VAL A 11 -37.08 -13.73 17.23
C VAL A 11 -37.03 -12.92 15.94
N THR A 12 -38.09 -12.16 15.62
CA THR A 12 -38.08 -11.26 14.45
C THR A 12 -37.10 -10.10 14.60
N LEU A 13 -36.90 -9.56 15.81
CA LEU A 13 -35.96 -8.46 16.05
C LEU A 13 -34.50 -8.94 15.93
N LEU A 14 -34.20 -10.17 16.37
CA LEU A 14 -32.88 -10.79 16.21
C LEU A 14 -32.59 -11.16 14.74
N ALA A 15 -33.60 -11.62 13.99
CA ALA A 15 -33.45 -11.91 12.56
C ALA A 15 -33.30 -10.63 11.70
N ALA A 16 -33.97 -9.53 12.07
CA ALA A 16 -33.82 -8.24 11.41
C ALA A 16 -32.42 -7.62 11.60
N GLY A 17 -31.77 -7.87 12.76
CA GLY A 17 -30.39 -7.46 12.99
C GLY A 17 -29.37 -8.12 12.05
N ALA A 18 -29.65 -9.34 11.60
CA ALA A 18 -28.81 -10.10 10.66
C ALA A 18 -28.99 -9.64 9.20
N LEU A 19 -30.11 -9.01 8.85
CA LEU A 19 -30.35 -8.47 7.49
C LEU A 19 -29.78 -7.06 7.28
N LEU A 20 -29.44 -6.33 8.35
CA LEU A 20 -28.77 -5.03 8.27
C LEU A 20 -27.25 -5.11 8.43
N SER A 21 -26.72 -6.29 8.77
CA SER A 21 -25.28 -6.54 8.88
C SER A 21 -24.69 -7.14 7.60
N ASP A 22 -25.51 -7.33 6.56
CA ASP A 22 -25.05 -7.78 5.27
C ASP A 22 -24.31 -6.65 4.54
N THR A 23 -22.99 -6.82 4.58
CA THR A 23 -22.03 -6.28 3.65
C THR A 23 -21.70 -4.80 3.82
N SER A 24 -20.62 -4.63 4.57
CA SER A 24 -19.59 -3.60 4.40
C SER A 24 -19.16 -3.43 2.92
N PHE A 25 -20.03 -2.88 2.07
CA PHE A 25 -19.67 -2.30 0.78
C PHE A 25 -19.41 -0.81 0.99
N TRP A 26 -18.45 -0.50 1.85
CA TRP A 26 -17.56 0.60 1.49
C TRP A 26 -16.78 0.13 0.27
N GLN A 27 -17.42 0.20 -0.90
CA GLN A 27 -16.71 0.43 -2.14
C GLN A 27 -15.82 1.62 -1.86
N ARG A 28 -14.55 1.36 -1.54
CA ARG A 28 -13.49 2.30 -1.84
C ARG A 28 -13.54 2.44 -3.35
N THR A 29 -14.35 3.36 -3.84
CA THR A 29 -14.06 4.10 -5.05
C THR A 29 -12.66 4.64 -4.83
N SER A 30 -11.69 3.87 -5.29
CA SER A 30 -10.27 4.19 -5.21
C SER A 30 -10.02 5.26 -6.26
N LEU A 31 -10.55 6.45 -6.02
CA LEU A 31 -9.92 7.66 -6.50
C LEU A 31 -8.53 7.60 -5.87
N LYS A 32 -7.54 7.07 -6.61
CA LYS A 32 -6.13 7.10 -6.20
C LYS A 32 -5.88 8.54 -5.78
N PRO A 33 -5.73 8.84 -4.49
CA PRO A 33 -5.68 10.22 -4.07
C PRO A 33 -4.42 10.81 -4.68
N ALA A 34 -4.53 11.92 -5.41
CA ALA A 34 -3.41 12.54 -6.11
C ALA A 34 -2.17 12.55 -5.20
N LEU A 35 -1.09 11.95 -5.69
CA LEU A 35 0.18 11.91 -4.97
C LEU A 35 0.72 13.34 -4.92
N ARG A 36 1.10 13.80 -3.72
CA ARG A 36 1.62 15.14 -3.49
C ARG A 36 3.11 15.07 -3.25
N ILE A 37 3.84 16.11 -3.61
CA ILE A 37 5.25 16.28 -3.24
C ILE A 37 5.40 16.11 -1.72
N GLY A 38 6.43 15.40 -1.29
CA GLY A 38 6.67 15.07 0.11
C GLY A 38 5.89 13.86 0.63
N ALA A 39 4.92 13.32 -0.11
CA ALA A 39 4.13 12.20 0.38
C ALA A 39 4.98 10.93 0.53
N PRO A 40 4.88 10.20 1.66
CA PRO A 40 5.47 8.88 1.79
C PRO A 40 4.70 7.88 0.94
N VAL A 41 5.41 7.14 0.10
CA VAL A 41 4.85 6.14 -0.82
C VAL A 41 5.58 4.82 -0.66
N VAL A 42 4.88 3.74 -0.97
CA VAL A 42 5.39 2.38 -0.93
C VAL A 42 5.29 1.82 -2.34
N TYR A 43 6.40 1.28 -2.82
CA TYR A 43 6.47 0.61 -4.11
C TYR A 43 6.73 -0.88 -3.92
N ARG A 44 5.82 -1.71 -4.44
CA ARG A 44 5.96 -3.16 -4.50
C ARG A 44 6.65 -3.51 -5.82
N GLN A 45 7.89 -3.97 -5.75
CA GLN A 45 8.64 -4.41 -6.91
C GLN A 45 8.76 -5.92 -6.91
N GLN A 46 8.45 -6.56 -8.03
CA GLN A 46 8.75 -7.98 -8.23
C GLN A 46 10.16 -8.10 -8.81
N GLU A 47 10.94 -9.01 -8.26
CA GLU A 47 12.31 -9.28 -8.68
C GLU A 47 12.56 -10.77 -8.81
N VAL A 48 13.57 -11.11 -9.60
CA VAL A 48 14.05 -12.47 -9.83
C VAL A 48 15.56 -12.48 -9.63
N SER A 49 16.05 -13.35 -8.76
CA SER A 49 17.47 -13.49 -8.46
C SER A 49 17.77 -14.91 -7.98
N THR A 50 19.03 -15.33 -8.12
CA THR A 50 19.55 -16.56 -7.50
C THR A 50 19.69 -16.41 -5.98
N CYS A 51 19.87 -15.18 -5.49
CA CYS A 51 20.06 -14.85 -4.09
C CYS A 51 19.05 -13.77 -3.65
N PRO A 52 17.93 -14.13 -3.01
CA PRO A 52 16.97 -13.17 -2.46
C PRO A 52 17.61 -12.22 -1.45
N THR A 53 17.15 -10.97 -1.43
CA THR A 53 17.64 -9.97 -0.46
C THR A 53 17.01 -10.21 0.93
N ALA A 54 17.66 -9.76 2.01
CA ALA A 54 17.16 -9.93 3.38
C ALA A 54 15.76 -9.33 3.64
N ASP A 55 15.32 -8.38 2.81
CA ASP A 55 13.98 -7.77 2.87
C ASP A 55 12.98 -8.35 1.86
N ALA A 56 13.37 -9.39 1.12
CA ALA A 56 12.50 -10.12 0.21
C ALA A 56 11.29 -10.71 0.94
N ARG A 57 10.13 -10.60 0.30
CA ARG A 57 8.83 -11.14 0.72
C ARG A 57 8.29 -12.07 -0.35
N ASP A 58 7.40 -12.97 0.03
CA ASP A 58 6.74 -13.90 -0.89
C ASP A 58 7.78 -14.63 -1.79
N VAL A 59 8.79 -15.22 -1.15
CA VAL A 59 9.90 -15.88 -1.86
C VAL A 59 9.44 -17.26 -2.33
N HIS A 60 9.53 -17.50 -3.63
CA HIS A 60 9.15 -18.77 -4.25
C HIS A 60 10.27 -19.25 -5.17
N PRO A 61 10.71 -20.52 -5.04
CA PRO A 61 11.64 -21.09 -6.01
C PRO A 61 10.96 -21.24 -7.37
N ALA A 62 11.74 -21.11 -8.44
CA ALA A 62 11.32 -21.50 -9.77
C ALA A 62 11.10 -23.01 -9.88
N GLU A 63 10.34 -23.45 -10.88
CA GLU A 63 10.03 -24.87 -11.10
C GLU A 63 11.29 -25.76 -11.18
N ARG A 64 12.39 -25.22 -11.71
CA ARG A 64 13.68 -25.92 -11.83
C ARG A 64 14.69 -25.56 -10.74
N GLY A 65 14.34 -24.68 -9.80
CA GLY A 65 15.19 -24.28 -8.68
C GLY A 65 16.37 -23.35 -9.04
N GLU A 66 16.47 -22.87 -10.27
CA GLU A 66 17.60 -22.03 -10.72
C GLU A 66 17.56 -20.62 -10.16
N TYR A 67 16.36 -20.09 -9.90
CA TYR A 67 16.15 -18.73 -9.39
C TYR A 67 14.96 -18.69 -8.43
N TYR A 68 14.86 -17.59 -7.71
CA TYR A 68 13.76 -17.28 -6.82
C TYR A 68 13.01 -16.06 -7.33
N TYR A 69 11.69 -16.15 -7.30
CA TYR A 69 10.78 -15.02 -7.45
C TYR A 69 10.49 -14.44 -6.09
N TYR A 70 10.59 -13.13 -5.94
CA TYR A 70 10.24 -12.47 -4.69
C TYR A 70 9.74 -11.05 -4.92
N THR A 71 9.14 -10.50 -3.88
CA THR A 71 8.71 -9.10 -3.80
C THR A 71 9.64 -8.32 -2.89
N VAL A 72 10.08 -7.15 -3.33
CA VAL A 72 10.75 -6.15 -2.49
C VAL A 72 9.81 -4.98 -2.23
N ILE A 73 9.81 -4.48 -0.99
CA ILE A 73 9.01 -3.33 -0.57
C ILE A 73 9.93 -2.12 -0.40
N ASN A 74 9.83 -1.19 -1.34
CA ASN A 74 10.59 0.05 -1.33
C ASN A 74 9.80 1.17 -0.65
N TYR A 75 10.38 1.75 0.40
CA TYR A 75 9.84 2.92 1.10
C TYR A 75 10.44 4.19 0.50
N LEU A 76 9.60 4.95 -0.19
CA LEU A 76 10.01 6.09 -1.01
C LEU A 76 9.28 7.36 -0.57
N ARG A 77 9.74 8.49 -1.09
CA ARG A 77 9.06 9.78 -0.89
C ARG A 77 8.96 10.53 -2.20
N VAL A 78 7.78 11.06 -2.50
CA VAL A 78 7.54 11.81 -3.73
C VAL A 78 8.39 13.07 -3.72
N ALA A 79 9.30 13.20 -4.68
CA ALA A 79 10.10 14.40 -4.88
C ALA A 79 9.42 15.36 -5.85
N GLU A 80 8.82 14.83 -6.93
CA GLU A 80 8.19 15.64 -7.98
C GLU A 80 6.98 14.92 -8.57
N VAL A 81 6.00 15.70 -9.01
CA VAL A 81 4.85 15.25 -9.78
C VAL A 81 4.84 16.05 -11.08
N MET A 82 5.03 15.37 -12.20
CA MET A 82 5.12 15.97 -13.52
C MET A 82 3.73 16.35 -14.05
N ALA A 83 3.69 17.28 -15.01
CA ALA A 83 2.44 17.73 -15.64
C ALA A 83 1.69 16.61 -16.39
N ASP A 84 2.40 15.60 -16.87
CA ASP A 84 1.85 14.41 -17.53
C ASP A 84 1.39 13.31 -16.55
N GLY A 85 1.45 13.57 -15.25
CA GLY A 85 1.05 12.64 -14.18
C GLY A 85 2.12 11.62 -13.79
N ARG A 86 3.33 11.66 -14.40
CA ARG A 86 4.46 10.87 -13.90
C ARG A 86 4.93 11.35 -12.54
N ILE A 87 5.49 10.44 -11.77
CA ILE A 87 5.87 10.69 -10.38
C ILE A 87 7.32 10.32 -10.21
N ILE A 88 8.12 11.27 -9.73
CA ILE A 88 9.49 11.01 -9.34
C ILE A 88 9.51 10.83 -7.82
N ALA A 89 9.88 9.64 -7.36
CA ALA A 89 10.09 9.37 -5.94
C ALA A 89 11.56 9.06 -5.66
N VAL A 90 11.99 9.43 -4.46
CA VAL A 90 13.35 9.21 -3.98
C VAL A 90 13.34 8.09 -2.96
N ALA A 91 14.30 7.18 -3.10
CA ALA A 91 14.58 6.11 -2.15
C ALA A 91 15.54 6.57 -1.04
N ARG A 92 15.70 5.76 0.02
CA ARG A 92 16.62 6.04 1.13
C ARG A 92 18.07 6.23 0.68
N ASN A 93 18.50 5.54 -0.38
CA ASN A 93 19.83 5.67 -0.99
C ASN A 93 19.95 6.85 -1.96
N ASN A 94 19.03 7.82 -1.91
CA ASN A 94 18.94 8.96 -2.83
C ASN A 94 18.71 8.58 -4.31
N LYS A 95 18.44 7.31 -4.64
CA LYS A 95 18.07 6.90 -6.00
C LYS A 95 16.71 7.49 -6.34
N ARG A 96 16.65 8.20 -7.47
CA ARG A 96 15.40 8.71 -8.07
C ARG A 96 14.80 7.62 -8.94
N LEU A 97 13.51 7.37 -8.74
CA LEU A 97 12.72 6.41 -9.50
C LEU A 97 11.53 7.14 -10.13
N CYS A 98 11.33 6.94 -11.43
CA CYS A 98 10.23 7.53 -12.18
C CYS A 98 9.14 6.48 -12.36
N PHE A 99 7.92 6.84 -11.97
CA PHE A 99 6.75 5.97 -12.02
C PHE A 99 5.68 6.53 -12.95
N ARG A 100 4.97 5.63 -13.61
CA ARG A 100 3.78 5.97 -14.39
C ARG A 100 2.61 6.30 -13.45
N PRO A 101 1.69 7.19 -13.84
CA PRO A 101 0.54 7.59 -13.01
C PRO A 101 -0.29 6.40 -12.50
N ASN A 102 -0.45 5.38 -13.35
CA ASN A 102 -1.29 4.22 -13.09
C ASN A 102 -0.51 2.96 -12.70
N ASP A 103 0.74 3.10 -12.27
CA ASP A 103 1.51 1.97 -11.77
C ASP A 103 0.75 1.28 -10.61
N SER A 104 0.55 -0.03 -10.73
CA SER A 104 -0.16 -0.84 -9.74
C SER A 104 0.70 -1.15 -8.52
N GLY A 105 2.02 -1.16 -8.67
CA GLY A 105 2.98 -1.38 -7.59
C GLY A 105 3.15 -0.15 -6.70
N LEU A 106 2.86 1.05 -7.20
CA LEU A 106 3.00 2.30 -6.46
C LEU A 106 1.71 2.68 -5.71
N ARG A 107 1.82 2.86 -4.40
CA ARG A 107 0.71 3.33 -3.55
C ARG A 107 1.16 4.30 -2.47
N LYS A 108 0.21 5.02 -1.89
CA LYS A 108 0.44 5.78 -0.65
C LYS A 108 0.79 4.84 0.50
N ALA A 109 1.73 5.28 1.34
CA ALA A 109 2.04 4.58 2.58
C ALA A 109 0.82 4.64 3.53
N ARG A 110 0.47 3.51 4.14
CA ARG A 110 -0.57 3.42 5.18
C ARG A 110 -0.11 4.15 6.44
N LEU A 111 -1.04 4.59 7.29
CA LEU A 111 -0.71 5.27 8.54
C LEU A 111 0.19 4.40 9.45
N THR A 112 -0.11 3.11 9.54
CA THR A 112 0.70 2.13 10.29
C THR A 112 2.12 2.03 9.72
N GLU A 113 2.27 1.96 8.40
CA GLU A 113 3.58 1.90 7.74
C GLU A 113 4.39 3.18 7.94
N ARG A 114 3.72 4.34 7.91
CA ARG A 114 4.34 5.64 8.18
C ARG A 114 4.90 5.74 9.60
N LEU A 115 4.30 5.02 10.55
CA LEU A 115 4.73 5.00 11.95
C LEU A 115 5.83 3.95 12.17
N ILE A 116 5.58 2.69 11.79
CA ILE A 116 6.49 1.56 12.02
C ILE A 116 7.77 1.68 11.17
N TYR A 117 7.62 2.02 9.89
CA TYR A 117 8.73 2.15 8.94
C TYR A 117 9.18 3.59 8.75
N ARG A 118 8.83 4.49 9.69
CA ARG A 118 9.31 5.88 9.71
C ARG A 118 10.81 6.04 9.41
N PRO A 119 11.73 5.23 9.98
CA PRO A 119 13.17 5.39 9.69
C PRO A 119 13.59 4.92 8.29
N ARG A 120 12.75 4.14 7.59
CA ARG A 120 13.03 3.67 6.22
C ARG A 120 12.68 4.71 5.17
N PHE A 121 11.77 5.64 5.47
CA PHE A 121 11.46 6.74 4.57
C PHE A 121 12.59 7.76 4.54
N PRO A 122 12.98 8.25 3.35
CA PRO A 122 13.95 9.34 3.27
C PRO A 122 13.38 10.61 3.93
N ARG A 123 14.26 11.39 4.54
CA ARG A 123 13.95 12.71 5.07
C ARG A 123 14.32 13.73 3.98
N PHE A 124 13.37 14.55 3.55
CA PHE A 124 13.74 15.76 2.80
C PHE A 124 14.27 16.75 3.83
N GLY A 125 15.59 16.94 3.86
CA GLY A 125 16.28 17.74 4.86
C GLY A 125 17.67 18.18 4.42
N ASP A 126 18.39 17.34 3.67
CA ASP A 126 19.75 17.67 3.21
C ASP A 126 19.85 17.44 1.71
N ASN A 127 19.68 18.50 0.91
CA ASN A 127 20.12 18.60 -0.49
C ASN A 127 20.04 20.05 -0.98
N SER A 128 20.73 20.95 -0.28
CA SER A 128 21.21 22.23 -0.80
C SER A 128 22.64 22.11 -1.38
N SER A 129 23.12 20.89 -1.68
CA SER A 129 24.53 20.63 -2.04
C SER A 129 24.74 19.84 -3.34
N ALA A 130 23.80 19.89 -4.28
CA ALA A 130 24.00 19.34 -5.64
C ALA A 130 23.68 20.37 -6.73
N SER A 131 24.30 21.55 -6.59
CA SER A 131 24.53 22.50 -7.67
C SER A 131 25.89 23.14 -7.42
N ARG A 132 26.95 22.49 -7.90
CA ARG A 132 28.23 23.12 -8.19
C ARG A 132 28.90 22.40 -9.34
#